data_AF-A0A2K8K6A1-F1
#
_entry.id   AF-A0A2K8K6A1-F1
#
_cell.length_a   1.000
_cell.length_b   1.000
_cell.length_c   1.000
_cell.angle_alpha   90.00
_cell.angle_beta   90.00
_cell.angle_gamma   90.00
#
_symmetry.space_group_name_H-M   'P 1'
#
loop_
_entity.id
_entity.type
_entity.pdbx_description
1 polymer ?
#
loop_
_entity_poly.entity_id
_entity_poly.type
_entity_poly.pdbx_seq_one_letter_code
_entity_poly.pdbx_strand_id
1 'polypeptide(L)' 'MLFALGIVRDRRVSSKGRARREKHFLGQFRDCQHIEAASRCAAFITFDKGAARLAGAAYAHAGVKTAVCFLSVHES' A
#
# COMPACT_ATOMS: atom_id res chain seq x y z
N MET A 1 4.83 12.17 -2.60
CA MET A 1 5.21 13.14 -1.55
C MET A 1 4.58 14.52 -1.71
N LEU A 2 4.58 15.12 -2.91
CA LEU A 2 4.10 16.51 -3.08
C LEU A 2 2.63 16.76 -2.66
N PHE A 3 1.77 15.74 -2.73
CA PHE A 3 0.39 15.81 -2.21
C PHE A 3 0.33 15.83 -0.67
N ALA A 4 1.07 14.94 0.01
CA ALA A 4 1.16 14.90 1.47
C ALA A 4 1.85 16.14 2.06
N LEU A 5 2.78 16.74 1.31
CA LEU A 5 3.43 18.00 1.67
C LEU A 5 2.54 19.23 1.38
N GLY A 6 1.34 19.05 0.82
CA GLY A 6 0.43 20.14 0.45
C GLY A 6 0.91 21.02 -0.70
N ILE A 7 1.99 20.64 -1.39
CA ILE A 7 2.63 21.39 -2.48
C ILE A 7 1.81 21.30 -3.76
N VAL A 8 1.17 20.15 -4.01
CA VAL A 8 0.29 19.96 -5.19
C VAL A 8 -1.17 20.11 -4.76
N ARG A 9 -1.78 21.23 -5.16
CA ARG A 9 -3.21 21.50 -4.98
C ARG A 9 -3.98 20.95 -6.17
N ASP A 10 -4.53 19.75 -6.05
CA ASP A 10 -5.45 19.25 -7.06
C ASP A 10 -6.75 20.08 -7.03
N ARG A 11 -6.98 20.85 -8.10
CA ARG A 11 -8.13 21.77 -8.25
C ARG A 11 -9.48 21.05 -8.22
N ARG A 12 -9.51 19.73 -8.43
CA ARG A 12 -10.73 18.91 -8.39
C ARG A 12 -11.09 18.48 -6.96
N VAL A 13 -10.28 18.83 -5.95
CA VAL A 13 -10.51 18.46 -4.55
C VAL A 13 -11.11 19.64 -3.80
N SER A 14 -12.35 19.51 -3.35
CA SER A 14 -12.90 20.45 -2.38
C SER A 14 -12.10 20.39 -1.08
N SER A 15 -12.02 21.51 -0.35
CA SER A 15 -11.35 21.58 0.95
C SER A 15 -11.82 20.50 1.93
N LYS A 16 -13.11 20.12 1.88
CA LYS A 16 -13.72 19.06 2.69
C LYS A 16 -13.19 17.66 2.38
N GLY A 17 -12.73 17.39 1.16
CA GLY A 17 -12.22 16.07 0.74
C GLY A 17 -10.71 15.87 0.92
N ARG A 18 -9.97 16.93 1.30
CA ARG A 18 -8.50 16.92 1.38
C ARG A 18 -8.00 15.98 2.47
N ALA A 19 -8.49 16.14 3.70
CA ALA A 19 -8.04 15.33 4.85
C ALA A 19 -8.28 13.83 4.65
N ARG A 20 -9.41 13.45 4.03
CA ARG A 20 -9.71 12.05 3.70
C ARG A 20 -8.72 11.46 2.69
N ARG A 21 -8.37 12.23 1.65
CA ARG A 21 -7.37 11.78 0.66
C ARG A 21 -5.96 11.74 1.22
N GLU A 22 -5.60 12.68 2.07
CA GLU A 22 -4.30 12.67 2.75
C GLU A 22 -4.17 11.44 3.65
N LYS A 23 -5.20 11.13 4.44
CA LYS A 23 -5.25 9.89 5.23
C LYS A 23 -5.12 8.64 4.35
N HIS A 24 -5.81 8.60 3.21
CA HIS A 24 -5.72 7.48 2.28
C HIS A 24 -4.32 7.35 1.66
N PHE A 25 -3.74 8.46 1.20
CA PHE A 25 -2.38 8.50 0.66
C PHE A 25 -1.35 8.05 1.71
N LEU A 26 -1.46 8.52 2.96
CA LEU A 26 -0.58 8.11 4.05
C LEU A 26 -0.72 6.60 4.33
N GLY A 27 -1.93 6.05 4.25
CA GLY A 27 -2.16 4.61 4.31
C GLY A 27 -1.40 3.87 3.22
N GLN A 28 -1.63 4.23 1.95
CA GLN A 28 -0.94 3.62 0.81
C GLN A 28 0.58 3.75 0.88
N PHE A 29 1.08 4.89 1.36
CA PHE A 29 2.51 5.11 1.53
C PHE A 29 3.12 4.16 2.56
N ARG A 30 2.44 3.98 3.71
CA ARG A 30 2.85 3.01 4.74
C ARG A 30 2.80 1.58 4.21
N ASP A 31 1.78 1.23 3.44
CA ASP A 31 1.69 -0.09 2.80
C ASP A 31 2.90 -0.34 1.89
N CYS A 32 3.29 0.65 1.07
CA CYS A 32 4.49 0.55 0.24
C CYS A 32 5.77 0.36 1.08
N GLN A 33 5.89 1.04 2.22
CA GLN A 33 7.05 0.86 3.12
C GLN A 33 7.10 -0.55 3.71
N HIS A 34 5.95 -1.11 4.12
CA HIS A 34 5.88 -2.48 4.62
C HIS A 34 6.21 -3.52 3.54
N ILE A 35 5.72 -3.31 2.32
CA ILE A 35 6.02 -4.16 1.16
C ILE A 35 7.53 -4.08 0.83
N GLU A 36 8.11 -2.89 0.79
CA GLU A 36 9.54 -2.73 0.57
C GLU A 36 10.36 -3.44 1.66
N ALA A 37 10.00 -3.27 2.92
CA ALA A 37 10.69 -3.91 4.03
C ALA A 37 10.62 -5.44 3.92
N ALA A 38 9.44 -5.97 3.62
CA ALA A 38 9.20 -7.41 3.48
C ALA A 38 9.87 -8.03 2.25
N SER A 39 10.31 -7.24 1.27
CA SER A 39 11.04 -7.74 0.08
C SER A 39 12.35 -8.47 0.40
N ARG A 40 12.87 -8.25 1.62
CA ARG A 40 14.09 -8.88 2.15
C ARG A 40 13.81 -10.17 2.93
N CYS A 41 12.54 -10.53 3.09
CA CYS A 41 12.09 -11.69 3.86
C CYS A 41 11.76 -12.87 2.94
N ALA A 42 11.51 -14.03 3.53
CA ALA A 42 11.02 -15.18 2.75
C ALA A 42 9.56 -14.98 2.28
N ALA A 43 8.73 -14.30 3.08
CA ALA A 43 7.32 -14.09 2.77
C ALA A 43 6.78 -12.76 3.32
N PHE A 44 5.79 -12.21 2.61
CA PHE A 44 4.91 -11.13 3.03
C PHE A 44 3.51 -11.69 3.25
N ILE A 45 3.07 -11.74 4.51
CA ILE A 45 1.79 -12.31 4.92
C ILE A 45 0.85 -11.18 5.32
N THR A 46 -0.36 -11.15 4.77
CA THR A 46 -1.34 -10.10 5.06
C THR A 46 -2.79 -10.58 4.92
N PHE A 47 -3.69 -9.97 5.69
CA PHE A 47 -5.14 -10.09 5.54
C PHE A 47 -5.72 -9.00 4.62
N ASP A 48 -4.90 -8.06 4.16
CA ASP A 48 -5.32 -7.00 3.24
C ASP A 48 -5.13 -7.46 1.78
N LYS A 49 -6.25 -7.64 1.07
CA LYS A 49 -6.27 -8.07 -0.33
C LYS A 49 -5.61 -7.06 -1.27
N GLY A 50 -5.74 -5.77 -1.00
CA GLY A 50 -5.10 -4.70 -1.76
C GLY A 50 -3.59 -4.72 -1.61
N ALA A 51 -3.11 -4.82 -0.37
CA ALA A 51 -1.68 -4.94 -0.07
C ALA A 51 -1.07 -6.21 -0.67
N ALA A 52 -1.75 -7.36 -0.56
CA ALA A 52 -1.29 -8.61 -1.17
C ALA A 52 -1.16 -8.48 -2.70
N ARG A 53 -2.17 -7.90 -3.36
CA ARG A 53 -2.14 -7.67 -4.81
C ARG A 53 -1.00 -6.72 -5.20
N LEU A 54 -0.82 -5.63 -4.46
CA LEU A 54 0.23 -4.65 -4.72
C LEU A 54 1.62 -5.25 -4.54
N ALA A 55 1.84 -5.99 -3.44
CA ALA A 55 3.09 -6.68 -3.16
C ALA A 55 3.44 -7.70 -4.25
N GLY A 56 2.46 -8.52 -4.66
CA GLY A 56 2.67 -9.52 -5.71
C GLY A 56 3.08 -8.90 -7.04
N ALA A 57 2.40 -7.82 -7.44
CA ALA A 57 2.76 -7.09 -8.66
C ALA A 57 4.14 -6.43 -8.56
N ALA A 58 4.44 -5.77 -7.44
CA ALA A 58 5.72 -5.10 -7.22
C ALA A 58 6.89 -6.09 -7.20
N TYR A 59 6.75 -7.21 -6.50
CA TYR A 59 7.79 -8.23 -6.42
C TYR A 59 8.02 -8.93 -7.76
N ALA A 60 6.95 -9.28 -8.48
CA ALA A 60 7.06 -9.86 -9.81
C ALA A 60 7.78 -8.92 -10.78
N HIS A 61 7.44 -7.62 -10.74
CA HIS A 61 8.09 -6.62 -11.57
C HIS A 61 9.57 -6.41 -11.22
N ALA A 62 9.90 -6.38 -9.92
CA ALA A 62 11.25 -6.14 -9.44
C ALA A 62 12.14 -7.41 -9.36
N GLY A 63 11.62 -8.59 -9.72
CA GLY A 63 12.35 -9.86 -9.60
C GLY A 63 12.61 -10.30 -8.15
N VAL A 64 11.81 -9.82 -7.20
CA VAL A 64 11.94 -10.15 -5.78
C VAL A 64 11.34 -11.54 -5.52
N LYS A 65 12.08 -12.40 -4.82
CA LYS A 65 11.68 -13.81 -4.53
C LYS A 65 10.76 -13.98 -3.32
N THR A 66 10.44 -12.90 -2.63
CA THR A 66 9.55 -12.92 -1.47
C THR A 66 8.17 -13.46 -1.86
N ALA A 67 7.71 -14.52 -1.19
CA ALA A 67 6.37 -15.07 -1.39
C ALA A 67 5.30 -14.12 -0.85
N VAL A 68 4.12 -14.06 -1.48
CA VAL A 68 2.98 -13.27 -0.99
C VAL A 68 1.87 -14.20 -0.56
N CYS A 69 1.49 -14.12 0.72
CA CYS A 69 0.45 -14.95 1.31
C CYS A 69 -0.73 -14.07 1.76
N PHE A 70 -1.86 -14.18 1.07
CA PHE A 70 -3.12 -13.59 1.51
C PHE A 70 -3.86 -14.56 2.42
N LEU A 71 -4.17 -14.13 3.64
CA LEU A 71 -4.93 -14.93 4.59
C LEU A 71 -6.40 -14.49 4.60
N SER A 72 -7.31 -15.45 4.62
CA SER A 72 -8.74 -15.26 4.87
C SER A 72 -9.15 -16.06 6.10
N VAL A 73 -9.87 -15.41 7.02
CA VAL A 73 -10.45 -16.09 8.17
C VAL A 73 -11.77 -16.72 7.73
N HIS A 74 -11.92 -18.02 7.96
CA HIS A 74 -13.19 -18.72 7.86
C HIS A 74 -13.62 -19.08 9.29
N GLU A 75 -14.80 -18.62 9.70
CA GLU A 75 -15.45 -19.13 10.91
C GLU A 75 -16.19 -20.41 10.54
N SER A 76 -15.88 -21.49 11.28
CA SER A 76 -16.48 -22.82 11.16
C SER A 76 -17.76 -22.93 11.98
#